data_AF-A0AB34JN30-F1
#
_entry.id   AF-A0AB34JN30-F1
#
_cell.length_a   1.000
_cell.length_b   1.000
_cell.length_c   1.000
_cell.angle_alpha   90.00
_cell.angle_beta   90.00
_cell.angle_gamma   90.00
#
_symmetry.space_group_name_H-M   'P 1'
#
loop_
_entity.id
_entity.type
_entity.pdbx_description
1 polymer ?
#
loop_
_entity_poly.entity_id
_entity_poly.type
_entity_poly.pdbx_seq_one_letter_code
_entity_poly.pdbx_strand_id
1 'polypeptide(L)'
;MGESQRLNAASSELESEALAFAIADKSVLELKKILLEAELDPDECSDKAELRACVLSAIRSGSASLSGDARKRRGYPPRLKPAPKKLGVRRPRGKPARVRVAPLDVDEAPEAEGRCACGWRPLLRAAAAVVLAGCLLAAAYLWVRFSRGEVEPSREVEVVAASQQPSTPPPPGFPSPGFPPPSAPPRGPPKNCRNDPDWRPADHPSRNCAWLADAKHRWRCKGDERLYLANVKVHCPLSCDDDCLPPSPPSPPLSPPPIPALPESSSLPPPPQPGAEIVAKLNNRFHRPVSGEQAVWNDDGSLREQGVLVHIVDGYEQEGKPWLPRADSEVLSGSLVFDAQQPDPGGTWYGVPLFSGGQGVGVVLRPERNRILCGFGGDAGGRCTRGGKTITWCNSAELTDPPGYCNGYPWHPEEVGIMLERTVRSAWRGQYNEFIIDAPVWRRNLPHSIEAIFYVDSSHQDKARRILEQFKAEYGVTEDTHPLMQLVVSDWSSPFHLARS
;
A
#
# COMPACT_ATOMS: atom_id res chain seq x y z
N MET A 1 -53.74 -20.33 8.62
CA MET A 1 -52.69 -19.33 8.37
C MET A 1 -52.81 -18.90 6.92
N GLY A 2 -52.96 -17.60 6.67
CA GLY A 2 -53.06 -17.06 5.31
C GLY A 2 -51.73 -17.20 4.57
N GLU A 3 -51.78 -17.26 3.24
CA GLU A 3 -50.60 -17.42 2.37
C GLU A 3 -49.51 -16.37 2.65
N SER A 4 -49.91 -15.14 2.96
CA SER A 4 -48.99 -14.08 3.39
C SER A 4 -48.28 -14.36 4.73
N GLN A 5 -48.92 -15.03 5.68
CA GLN A 5 -48.27 -15.42 6.95
C GLN A 5 -47.25 -16.55 6.73
N ARG A 6 -47.51 -17.46 5.79
CA ARG A 6 -46.56 -18.53 5.42
C ARG A 6 -45.34 -17.97 4.69
N LEU A 7 -45.54 -17.01 3.78
CA LEU A 7 -44.45 -16.34 3.07
C LEU A 7 -43.58 -15.50 4.01
N ASN A 8 -44.18 -14.79 4.96
CA ASN A 8 -43.42 -14.02 5.95
C ASN A 8 -42.62 -14.93 6.91
N ALA A 9 -43.18 -16.08 7.31
CA ALA A 9 -42.47 -17.05 8.14
C ALA A 9 -41.28 -17.67 7.38
N ALA A 10 -41.50 -18.10 6.12
CA ALA A 10 -40.43 -18.65 5.28
C ALA A 10 -39.32 -17.64 4.98
N SER A 11 -39.66 -16.36 4.77
CA SER A 11 -38.69 -15.28 4.58
C SER A 11 -37.83 -15.05 5.83
N SER A 12 -38.45 -15.03 7.02
CA SER A 12 -37.72 -14.86 8.28
C SER A 12 -36.79 -16.05 8.59
N GLU A 13 -37.18 -17.26 8.18
CA GLU A 13 -36.37 -18.47 8.36
C GLU A 13 -35.13 -18.43 7.44
N LEU A 14 -35.32 -18.09 6.15
CA LEU A 14 -34.23 -17.91 5.18
C LEU A 14 -33.22 -16.82 5.57
N GLU A 15 -33.69 -15.69 6.10
CA GLU A 15 -32.81 -14.63 6.61
C GLU A 15 -31.97 -15.09 7.80
N SER A 16 -32.55 -15.92 8.66
CA SER A 16 -31.85 -16.46 9.83
C SER A 16 -30.77 -17.49 9.47
N GLU A 17 -31.02 -18.31 8.43
CA GLU A 17 -30.06 -19.30 7.92
C GLU A 17 -28.91 -18.64 7.17
N ALA A 18 -29.19 -17.64 6.32
CA ALA A 18 -28.17 -16.88 5.60
C ALA A 18 -27.22 -16.14 6.56
N LEU A 19 -27.78 -15.57 7.64
CA LEU A 19 -26.98 -14.90 8.68
C LEU A 19 -26.12 -15.90 9.46
N ALA A 20 -26.66 -17.07 9.80
CA ALA A 20 -25.90 -18.13 10.47
C ALA A 20 -24.73 -18.62 9.60
N PHE A 21 -24.94 -18.75 8.29
CA PHE A 21 -23.89 -19.14 7.34
C PHE A 21 -22.78 -18.07 7.24
N ALA A 22 -23.15 -16.79 7.15
CA ALA A 22 -22.19 -15.68 7.07
C ALA A 22 -21.32 -15.52 8.33
N ILE A 23 -21.83 -15.96 9.49
CA ILE A 23 -21.10 -15.94 10.77
C ILE A 23 -20.26 -17.21 10.97
N ALA A 24 -20.64 -18.33 10.34
CA ALA A 24 -19.92 -19.59 10.46
C ALA A 24 -18.47 -19.49 9.97
N ASP A 25 -18.17 -18.72 8.93
CA ASP A 25 -16.80 -18.65 8.39
C ASP A 25 -15.89 -17.62 9.07
N LYS A 26 -16.41 -16.83 10.02
CA LYS A 26 -15.61 -15.80 10.70
C LYS A 26 -14.59 -16.39 11.68
N SER A 27 -13.44 -15.72 11.76
CA SER A 27 -12.41 -15.99 12.76
C SER A 27 -12.83 -15.54 14.16
N VAL A 28 -12.17 -16.05 15.21
CA VAL A 28 -12.45 -15.65 16.61
C VAL A 28 -12.25 -14.14 16.80
N LEU A 29 -11.23 -13.55 16.17
CA LEU A 29 -10.94 -12.13 16.27
C LEU A 29 -12.04 -11.26 15.65
N GLU A 30 -12.57 -11.67 14.50
CA GLU A 30 -13.69 -10.98 13.86
C GLU A 30 -14.99 -11.08 14.67
N LEU A 31 -15.25 -12.23 15.31
CA LEU A 31 -16.43 -12.40 16.18
C LEU A 31 -16.33 -11.50 17.43
N LYS A 32 -15.16 -11.43 18.07
CA LYS A 32 -14.93 -10.52 19.20
C LYS A 32 -15.10 -9.05 18.81
N LYS A 33 -14.63 -8.67 17.62
CA LYS A 33 -14.82 -7.30 17.08
C LYS A 33 -16.30 -6.95 16.91
N ILE A 34 -17.11 -7.87 16.39
CA ILE A 34 -18.57 -7.65 16.23
C ILE A 34 -19.25 -7.44 17.59
N LEU A 35 -18.86 -8.19 18.63
CA LEU A 35 -19.42 -8.02 19.98
C LEU A 35 -19.03 -6.68 20.61
N LEU A 36 -17.77 -6.26 20.46
CA LEU A 36 -17.30 -4.96 20.93
C LEU A 36 -18.01 -3.79 20.24
N GLU A 37 -18.27 -3.89 18.94
CA GLU A 37 -19.06 -2.89 18.19
C GLU A 37 -20.53 -2.84 18.64
N ALA A 38 -21.04 -3.94 19.21
CA ALA A 38 -22.36 -4.04 19.80
C ALA A 38 -22.39 -3.69 21.30
N GLU A 39 -21.29 -3.21 21.88
CA GLU A 39 -21.15 -2.90 23.31
C GLU A 39 -21.40 -4.12 24.23
N LEU A 40 -21.10 -5.33 23.75
CA LEU A 40 -21.16 -6.57 24.52
C LEU A 40 -19.76 -7.07 24.89
N ASP A 41 -19.61 -7.63 26.09
CA ASP A 41 -18.33 -8.17 26.55
C ASP A 41 -18.03 -9.51 25.85
N PRO A 42 -16.99 -9.59 25.00
CA PRO A 42 -16.65 -10.82 24.29
C PRO A 42 -16.07 -11.92 25.20
N ASP A 43 -15.70 -11.61 26.44
CA ASP A 43 -15.12 -12.58 27.37
C ASP A 43 -16.20 -13.34 28.17
N GLU A 44 -17.48 -12.97 28.04
CA GLU A 44 -18.62 -13.77 28.53
C GLU A 44 -18.89 -15.02 27.66
N CYS A 45 -18.25 -15.15 26.49
CA CYS A 45 -18.41 -16.27 25.57
C CYS A 45 -17.08 -17.04 25.47
N SER A 46 -17.04 -18.25 26.00
CA SER A 46 -15.79 -18.95 26.35
C SER A 46 -15.06 -19.60 25.16
N ASP A 47 -15.80 -19.94 24.10
CA ASP A 47 -15.25 -20.57 22.90
C ASP A 47 -15.84 -20.02 21.59
N LYS A 48 -15.33 -20.52 20.45
CA LYS A 48 -15.75 -20.05 19.12
C LYS A 48 -17.23 -20.34 18.83
N ALA A 49 -17.77 -21.44 19.35
CA ALA A 49 -19.18 -21.79 19.16
C ALA A 49 -20.08 -20.87 20.01
N GLU A 50 -19.70 -20.60 21.26
CA GLU A 50 -20.37 -19.64 22.12
C GLU A 50 -20.30 -18.22 21.57
N LEU A 51 -19.14 -17.77 21.06
CA LEU A 51 -18.99 -16.47 20.41
C LEU A 51 -19.95 -16.30 19.22
N ARG A 52 -20.11 -17.33 18.39
CA ARG A 52 -21.08 -17.32 17.28
C ARG A 52 -22.52 -17.21 17.78
N ALA A 53 -22.85 -17.94 18.85
CA ALA A 53 -24.18 -17.88 19.47
C ALA A 53 -24.47 -16.52 20.09
N CYS A 54 -23.49 -15.92 20.77
CA CYS A 54 -23.57 -14.56 21.33
C CYS A 54 -23.81 -13.50 20.24
N VAL A 55 -23.05 -13.55 19.13
CA VAL A 55 -23.24 -12.63 18.00
C VAL A 55 -24.62 -12.80 17.36
N LEU A 56 -25.08 -14.04 17.15
CA LEU A 56 -26.42 -14.30 16.61
C LEU A 56 -27.53 -13.80 17.54
N SER A 57 -27.35 -13.95 18.86
CA SER A 57 -28.28 -13.45 19.88
C SER A 57 -28.36 -11.91 19.86
N ALA A 58 -27.20 -11.24 19.82
CA ALA A 58 -27.10 -9.78 19.75
C ALA A 58 -27.79 -9.19 18.52
N ILE A 59 -27.64 -9.84 17.36
CA ILE A 59 -28.29 -9.39 16.11
C ILE A 59 -29.80 -9.59 16.18
N ARG A 60 -30.27 -10.72 16.76
CA ARG A 60 -31.70 -10.99 16.93
C ARG A 60 -32.36 -10.03 17.93
N SER A 61 -31.70 -9.71 19.04
CA SER A 61 -32.22 -8.78 20.04
C SER A 61 -32.25 -7.34 19.56
N GLY A 62 -31.29 -6.92 18.72
CA GLY A 62 -31.31 -5.63 18.04
C GLY A 62 -32.49 -5.43 17.07
N SER A 63 -32.97 -6.50 16.45
CA SER A 63 -34.11 -6.45 15.51
C SER A 63 -35.49 -6.32 16.20
N ALA A 64 -35.61 -6.68 17.48
CA ALA A 64 -36.88 -6.64 18.21
C ALA A 64 -37.32 -5.21 18.63
N SER A 65 -36.41 -4.23 18.65
CA SER A 65 -36.67 -2.89 19.19
C SER A 65 -37.36 -1.91 18.21
N LEU A 66 -37.69 -2.32 16.99
CA LEU A 66 -38.28 -1.43 15.95
C LEU A 66 -39.81 -1.55 15.78
N SER A 67 -40.49 -2.28 16.67
CA SER A 67 -41.94 -2.44 16.66
C SER A 67 -42.56 -1.91 17.95
N GLY A 68 -42.66 -0.58 18.10
CA GLY A 68 -43.29 0.04 19.27
C GLY A 68 -43.63 1.52 19.08
N ASP A 69 -44.91 1.77 18.78
CA ASP A 69 -45.68 3.02 18.78
C ASP A 69 -45.04 4.37 19.19
N ALA A 70 -45.10 5.34 18.27
CA ALA A 70 -45.06 6.77 18.59
C ALA A 70 -46.04 7.58 17.71
N ARG A 71 -47.30 7.67 18.17
CA ARG A 71 -48.34 8.53 17.61
C ARG A 71 -48.62 9.71 18.55
N LYS A 72 -48.56 10.93 18.00
CA LYS A 72 -48.88 12.27 18.60
C LYS A 72 -47.77 12.81 19.53
N ARG A 73 -47.32 14.07 19.45
CA ARG A 73 -48.01 15.36 19.26
C ARG A 73 -47.11 16.38 18.56
N ARG A 74 -47.69 17.19 17.66
CA ARG A 74 -47.10 18.45 17.17
C ARG A 74 -47.28 19.54 18.23
N GLY A 75 -46.20 20.25 18.55
CA GLY A 75 -46.20 21.53 19.26
C GLY A 75 -45.02 22.36 18.78
N TYR A 76 -45.29 23.49 18.13
CA TYR A 76 -44.29 24.49 17.74
C TYR A 76 -43.78 25.24 18.99
N PRO A 77 -42.50 25.62 19.08
CA PRO A 77 -42.09 26.73 19.91
C PRO A 77 -41.79 28.02 19.08
N PRO A 78 -41.92 29.20 19.71
CA PRO A 78 -41.97 30.49 19.03
C PRO A 78 -40.59 31.13 18.79
N ARG A 79 -40.58 32.06 17.83
CA ARG A 79 -39.47 32.97 17.48
C ARG A 79 -39.02 33.82 18.67
N LEU A 80 -37.71 33.88 18.91
CA LEU A 80 -37.08 34.90 19.77
C LEU A 80 -36.41 36.00 18.92
N LYS A 81 -36.63 37.24 19.35
CA LYS A 81 -36.08 38.50 18.79
C LYS A 81 -34.66 38.76 19.29
N PRO A 82 -33.85 39.57 18.59
CA PRO A 82 -32.51 39.94 19.03
C PRO A 82 -32.53 41.13 19.99
N ALA A 83 -31.58 41.16 20.93
CA ALA A 83 -31.33 42.30 21.83
C ALA A 83 -29.92 42.90 21.60
N PRO A 84 -29.70 44.18 21.95
CA PRO A 84 -28.72 45.03 21.27
C PRO A 84 -27.42 45.31 22.05
N LYS A 85 -26.45 45.83 21.29
CA LYS A 85 -25.14 46.39 21.70
C LYS A 85 -25.24 47.48 22.78
N LYS A 86 -24.28 47.51 23.70
CA LYS A 86 -23.85 48.74 24.40
C LYS A 86 -22.32 48.85 24.50
N LEU A 87 -21.84 50.04 24.14
CA LEU A 87 -20.51 50.59 24.45
C LEU A 87 -20.41 50.95 25.95
N GLY A 88 -19.19 50.93 26.50
CA GLY A 88 -18.89 51.56 27.79
C GLY A 88 -17.42 51.46 28.19
N VAL A 89 -16.72 52.59 28.09
CA VAL A 89 -15.31 52.85 28.46
C VAL A 89 -15.15 53.03 29.98
N ARG A 90 -14.05 52.54 30.59
CA ARG A 90 -13.13 53.31 31.50
C ARG A 90 -12.11 52.42 32.23
N ARG A 91 -10.84 52.86 32.22
CA ARG A 91 -9.76 52.45 33.17
C ARG A 91 -9.91 53.22 34.49
N PRO A 92 -9.35 52.73 35.61
CA PRO A 92 -8.12 53.37 36.10
C PRO A 92 -7.07 52.43 36.73
N ARG A 93 -5.88 53.02 36.93
CA ARG A 93 -4.66 52.49 37.56
C ARG A 93 -4.82 52.30 39.09
N GLY A 94 -4.14 51.30 39.64
CA GLY A 94 -3.86 51.16 41.09
C GLY A 94 -2.76 50.11 41.35
N LYS A 95 -1.79 50.45 42.19
CA LYS A 95 -0.55 49.71 42.55
C LYS A 95 -0.80 48.58 43.58
N PRO A 96 0.17 47.65 43.81
CA PRO A 96 -0.08 46.35 44.42
C PRO A 96 -0.05 46.39 45.95
N ALA A 97 -0.98 45.68 46.59
CA ALA A 97 -0.96 45.37 48.01
C ALA A 97 -0.50 43.91 48.22
N ARG A 98 0.47 43.73 49.12
CA ARG A 98 0.88 42.43 49.67
C ARG A 98 -0.31 41.78 50.39
N VAL A 99 -0.66 40.56 50.00
CA VAL A 99 -1.63 39.72 50.72
C VAL A 99 -0.88 38.55 51.35
N ARG A 100 -1.05 38.41 52.67
CA ARG A 100 -0.65 37.25 53.48
C ARG A 100 -1.55 36.07 53.11
N VAL A 101 -0.94 34.91 52.88
CA VAL A 101 -1.63 33.63 52.71
C VAL A 101 -2.04 33.11 54.10
N ALA A 102 -3.33 32.85 54.29
CA ALA A 102 -3.86 31.95 55.30
C ALA A 102 -4.54 30.78 54.55
N PRO A 103 -4.48 29.55 55.07
CA PRO A 103 -5.05 28.39 54.40
C PRO A 103 -6.57 28.37 54.59
N LEU A 104 -7.30 28.12 53.51
CA LEU A 104 -8.74 27.84 53.54
C LEU A 104 -8.96 26.43 53.01
N ASP A 105 -9.73 25.70 53.80
CA ASP A 105 -10.27 24.38 53.55
C ASP A 105 -10.95 24.29 52.18
N VAL A 106 -10.74 23.15 51.52
CA VAL A 106 -11.40 22.80 50.26
C VAL A 106 -12.56 21.89 50.60
N ASP A 107 -13.76 22.46 50.66
CA ASP A 107 -15.01 21.70 50.59
C ASP A 107 -15.36 21.43 49.11
N GLU A 108 -15.85 20.21 48.91
CA GLU A 108 -16.28 19.61 47.64
C GLU A 108 -17.35 20.45 46.91
N ALA A 109 -17.24 20.52 45.58
CA ALA A 109 -18.30 20.99 44.69
C ALA A 109 -18.54 19.99 43.55
N PRO A 110 -19.80 19.77 43.13
CA PRO A 110 -20.20 18.66 42.26
C PRO A 110 -20.00 18.94 40.77
N GLU A 111 -19.65 17.88 40.04
CA GLU A 111 -19.58 17.85 38.57
C GLU A 111 -20.97 17.98 37.94
N ALA A 112 -21.10 18.91 36.99
CA ALA A 112 -22.24 19.00 36.09
C ALA A 112 -21.75 18.70 34.66
N GLU A 113 -21.99 17.47 34.21
CA GLU A 113 -21.84 17.09 32.80
C GLU A 113 -23.02 17.63 31.96
N GLY A 114 -22.70 18.44 30.95
CA GLY A 114 -23.63 18.82 29.90
C GLY A 114 -22.99 18.57 28.53
N ARG A 115 -23.27 17.41 27.91
CA ARG A 115 -22.86 17.09 26.53
C ARG A 115 -23.99 17.41 25.56
N CYS A 116 -23.75 18.35 24.65
CA CYS A 116 -24.55 18.52 23.43
C CYS A 116 -24.17 17.43 22.42
N ALA A 117 -25.07 16.48 22.17
CA ALA A 117 -24.96 15.51 21.08
C ALA A 117 -25.71 16.02 19.84
N CYS A 118 -24.98 16.52 18.83
CA CYS A 118 -25.53 16.73 17.48
C CYS A 118 -25.19 15.50 16.62
N GLY A 119 -26.25 14.82 16.14
CA GLY A 119 -26.19 13.47 15.59
C GLY A 119 -25.81 13.38 14.12
N TRP A 120 -24.67 12.72 13.87
CA TRP A 120 -24.33 12.08 12.58
C TRP A 120 -24.71 10.59 12.53
N ARG A 121 -25.01 10.01 13.70
CA ARG A 121 -25.34 8.58 13.88
C ARG A 121 -26.54 8.09 13.07
N PRO A 122 -27.63 8.86 12.87
CA PRO A 122 -28.76 8.39 12.05
C PRO A 122 -28.40 8.28 10.55
N LEU A 123 -27.55 9.17 10.05
CA LEU A 123 -27.11 9.19 8.65
C LEU A 123 -26.19 8.02 8.32
N LEU A 124 -25.25 7.70 9.21
CA LEU A 124 -24.37 6.52 9.07
C LEU A 124 -25.15 5.20 9.10
N ARG A 125 -26.17 5.08 9.95
CA ARG A 125 -27.03 3.88 10.00
C ARG A 125 -27.89 3.73 8.75
N ALA A 126 -28.42 4.83 8.22
CA ALA A 126 -29.17 4.81 6.96
C ALA A 126 -28.28 4.43 5.75
N ALA A 127 -27.05 4.95 5.70
CA ALA A 127 -26.10 4.59 4.65
C ALA A 127 -25.71 3.10 4.68
N ALA A 128 -25.43 2.56 5.87
CA ALA A 128 -25.13 1.13 6.04
C ALA A 128 -26.29 0.23 5.61
N ALA A 129 -27.53 0.59 5.93
CA ALA A 129 -28.72 -0.16 5.53
C ALA A 129 -28.91 -0.19 3.99
N VAL A 130 -28.62 0.92 3.30
CA VAL A 130 -28.69 0.98 1.82
C VAL A 130 -27.63 0.11 1.17
N VAL A 131 -26.41 0.09 1.69
CA VAL A 131 -25.33 -0.78 1.19
C VAL A 131 -25.70 -2.25 1.37
N LEU A 132 -26.20 -2.62 2.55
CA LEU A 132 -26.61 -4.00 2.83
C LEU A 132 -27.74 -4.45 1.91
N ALA A 133 -28.76 -3.60 1.70
CA ALA A 133 -29.86 -3.88 0.78
C ALA A 133 -29.37 -4.06 -0.66
N GLY A 134 -28.39 -3.26 -1.10
CA GLY A 134 -27.74 -3.41 -2.41
C GLY A 134 -27.01 -4.74 -2.57
N CYS A 135 -26.25 -5.17 -1.56
CA CYS A 135 -25.56 -6.46 -1.56
C CYS A 135 -26.53 -7.64 -1.60
N LEU A 136 -27.63 -7.58 -0.84
CA LEU A 136 -28.65 -8.62 -0.82
C LEU A 136 -29.40 -8.72 -2.16
N LEU A 137 -29.72 -7.59 -2.79
CA LEU A 137 -30.32 -7.58 -4.13
C LEU A 137 -29.37 -8.14 -5.20
N ALA A 138 -28.08 -7.84 -5.11
CA ALA A 138 -27.07 -8.38 -6.02
C ALA A 138 -26.92 -9.90 -5.86
N ALA A 139 -26.88 -10.39 -4.62
CA ALA A 139 -26.83 -11.82 -4.33
C ALA A 139 -28.09 -12.56 -4.81
N ALA A 140 -29.28 -12.00 -4.55
CA ALA A 140 -30.54 -12.55 -5.03
C ALA A 140 -30.62 -12.57 -6.56
N TYR A 141 -30.14 -11.52 -7.23
CA TYR A 141 -30.05 -11.46 -8.68
C TYR A 141 -29.12 -12.55 -9.25
N LEU A 142 -27.92 -12.71 -8.68
CA LEU A 142 -26.98 -13.76 -9.09
C LEU A 142 -27.56 -15.16 -8.87
N TRP A 143 -28.26 -15.38 -7.76
CA TRP A 143 -28.96 -16.64 -7.49
C TRP A 143 -30.04 -16.95 -8.52
N VAL A 144 -30.87 -15.96 -8.89
CA VAL A 144 -31.89 -16.13 -9.94
C VAL A 144 -31.23 -16.48 -11.28
N ARG A 145 -30.13 -15.82 -11.66
CA ARG A 145 -29.41 -16.15 -12.90
C ARG A 145 -28.79 -17.54 -12.86
N PHE A 146 -28.21 -17.93 -11.73
CA PHE A 146 -27.67 -19.28 -11.52
C PHE A 146 -28.76 -20.35 -11.64
N SER A 147 -29.92 -20.14 -11.00
CA SER A 147 -31.06 -21.06 -11.04
C SER A 147 -31.69 -21.19 -12.44
N ARG A 148 -31.50 -20.20 -13.31
CA ARG A 148 -31.95 -20.23 -14.72
C ARG A 148 -30.91 -20.82 -15.67
N GLY A 149 -29.75 -21.24 -15.18
CA GLY A 149 -28.65 -21.73 -16.01
C GLY A 149 -28.03 -20.64 -16.89
N GLU A 150 -28.25 -19.36 -16.57
CA GLU A 150 -27.67 -18.22 -17.32
C GLU A 150 -26.21 -17.94 -16.92
N VAL A 151 -25.71 -18.64 -15.90
CA VAL A 151 -24.33 -18.58 -15.43
C VAL A 151 -23.77 -19.99 -15.48
N GLU A 152 -22.89 -20.26 -16.45
CA GLU A 152 -22.21 -21.54 -16.56
C GLU A 152 -21.26 -21.72 -15.36
N PRO A 153 -21.34 -22.83 -14.60
CA PRO A 153 -20.40 -23.11 -13.54
C PRO A 153 -19.00 -23.26 -14.13
N SER A 154 -18.03 -22.58 -13.52
CA SER A 154 -16.63 -22.64 -13.92
C SER A 154 -16.15 -24.09 -13.88
N ARG A 155 -15.68 -24.57 -15.02
CA ARG A 155 -15.18 -25.92 -15.26
C ARG A 155 -14.08 -26.26 -14.25
N GLU A 156 -14.28 -27.30 -13.44
CA GLU A 156 -13.24 -27.89 -12.61
C GLU A 156 -12.06 -28.34 -13.49
N VAL A 157 -10.86 -27.94 -13.10
CA VAL A 157 -9.61 -28.42 -13.69
C VAL A 157 -9.32 -29.80 -13.09
N GLU A 158 -9.54 -30.83 -13.89
CA GLU A 158 -9.22 -32.22 -13.58
C GLU A 158 -7.69 -32.39 -13.46
N VAL A 159 -7.21 -32.65 -12.25
CA VAL A 159 -5.81 -32.97 -11.98
C VAL A 159 -5.57 -34.43 -12.37
N VAL A 160 -4.89 -34.63 -13.50
CA VAL A 160 -4.45 -35.96 -13.96
C VAL A 160 -3.34 -36.47 -13.04
N ALA A 161 -3.64 -37.51 -12.28
CA ALA A 161 -2.68 -38.26 -11.48
C ALA A 161 -1.75 -39.10 -12.39
N ALA A 162 -0.44 -38.84 -12.35
CA ALA A 162 0.55 -39.64 -13.03
C ALA A 162 0.94 -40.86 -12.18
N SER A 163 0.72 -42.04 -12.77
CA SER A 163 1.01 -43.37 -12.24
C SER A 163 2.52 -43.61 -12.08
N GLN A 164 2.90 -44.15 -10.91
CA GLN A 164 4.25 -44.63 -10.62
C GLN A 164 4.46 -46.04 -11.19
N GLN A 165 5.59 -46.26 -11.88
CA GLN A 165 6.14 -47.59 -12.10
C GLN A 165 7.61 -47.65 -11.62
N PRO A 166 8.03 -48.73 -10.94
CA PRO A 166 9.37 -48.86 -10.39
C PRO A 166 10.34 -49.41 -11.43
N SER A 167 11.53 -48.80 -11.54
CA SER A 167 12.67 -49.37 -12.27
C SER A 167 13.82 -49.68 -11.31
N THR A 168 14.36 -50.88 -11.47
CA THR A 168 15.47 -51.47 -10.72
C THR A 168 16.82 -50.81 -11.05
N PRO A 169 17.81 -50.85 -10.15
CA PRO A 169 19.09 -50.19 -10.34
C PRO A 169 20.09 -51.04 -11.17
N PRO A 170 20.88 -50.43 -12.07
CA PRO A 170 22.02 -51.10 -12.71
C PRO A 170 23.30 -51.04 -11.83
N PRO A 171 24.27 -51.96 -12.05
CA PRO A 171 25.48 -52.09 -11.23
C PRO A 171 26.54 -50.99 -11.50
N PRO A 172 27.50 -50.79 -10.57
CA PRO A 172 28.44 -49.68 -10.63
C PRO A 172 29.57 -49.93 -11.65
N GLY A 173 29.64 -49.08 -12.67
CA GLY A 173 30.76 -48.97 -13.61
C GLY A 173 31.59 -47.72 -13.36
N PHE A 174 32.92 -47.87 -13.42
CA PHE A 174 33.93 -46.83 -13.19
C PHE A 174 33.84 -45.64 -14.18
N PRO A 175 34.18 -44.40 -13.76
CA PRO A 175 34.10 -43.23 -14.64
C PRO A 175 35.34 -43.11 -15.54
N SER A 176 35.10 -43.04 -16.85
CA SER A 176 36.05 -42.50 -17.84
C SER A 176 35.86 -40.98 -17.96
N PRO A 177 36.93 -40.20 -18.20
CA PRO A 177 36.87 -38.75 -18.32
C PRO A 177 36.29 -38.34 -19.69
N GLY A 178 35.02 -37.92 -19.69
CA GLY A 178 34.36 -37.31 -20.84
C GLY A 178 34.54 -35.80 -20.85
N PHE A 179 35.09 -35.26 -21.94
CA PHE A 179 35.10 -33.83 -22.21
C PHE A 179 33.66 -33.31 -22.35
N PRO A 180 33.35 -32.11 -21.82
CA PRO A 180 32.01 -31.54 -21.95
C PRO A 180 31.73 -31.19 -23.43
N PRO A 181 30.51 -31.46 -23.94
CA PRO A 181 30.11 -30.98 -25.26
C PRO A 181 30.05 -29.44 -25.28
N PRO A 182 30.31 -28.81 -26.44
CA PRO A 182 30.30 -27.36 -26.55
C PRO A 182 28.93 -26.79 -26.20
N SER A 183 28.92 -25.79 -25.33
CA SER A 183 27.73 -25.06 -24.90
C SER A 183 27.00 -24.48 -26.10
N ALA A 184 25.69 -24.72 -26.18
CA ALA A 184 24.84 -24.05 -27.17
C ALA A 184 24.94 -22.52 -26.97
N PRO A 185 25.01 -21.73 -28.05
CA PRO A 185 25.11 -20.28 -27.94
C PRO A 185 23.91 -19.73 -27.19
N PRO A 186 24.08 -18.64 -26.41
CA PRO A 186 23.01 -18.05 -25.62
C PRO A 186 21.84 -17.68 -26.53
N ARG A 187 20.62 -18.11 -26.15
CA ARG A 187 19.40 -17.64 -26.79
C ARG A 187 19.32 -16.14 -26.56
N GLY A 188 19.51 -15.37 -27.62
CA GLY A 188 19.31 -13.93 -27.62
C GLY A 188 17.88 -13.56 -27.17
N PRO A 189 17.65 -12.29 -26.80
CA PRO A 189 16.35 -11.82 -26.36
C PRO A 189 15.26 -12.17 -27.40
N PRO A 190 14.00 -12.41 -26.96
CA PRO A 190 12.91 -12.73 -27.86
C PRO A 190 12.77 -11.62 -28.91
N LYS A 191 12.99 -12.00 -30.19
CA LYS A 191 12.87 -11.09 -31.33
C LYS A 191 11.42 -10.62 -31.43
N ASN A 192 11.16 -9.43 -30.91
CA ASN A 192 9.91 -8.71 -31.13
C ASN A 192 9.97 -8.10 -32.54
N CYS A 193 8.86 -8.15 -33.29
CA CYS A 193 8.78 -7.58 -34.64
C CYS A 193 9.03 -6.06 -34.69
N ARG A 194 9.28 -5.41 -33.55
CA ARG A 194 9.34 -3.96 -33.43
C ARG A 194 10.47 -3.35 -34.28
N ASN A 195 11.58 -4.05 -34.53
CA ASN A 195 12.74 -3.49 -35.25
C ASN A 195 13.64 -4.53 -35.97
N ASP A 196 13.19 -5.77 -36.22
CA ASP A 196 14.04 -6.78 -36.88
C ASP A 196 13.55 -7.06 -38.32
N PRO A 197 14.18 -6.49 -39.37
CA PRO A 197 13.82 -6.76 -40.76
C PRO A 197 14.03 -8.23 -41.16
N ASP A 198 14.79 -8.97 -40.36
CA ASP A 198 15.08 -10.38 -40.54
C ASP A 198 14.15 -11.29 -39.72
N TRP A 199 13.13 -10.75 -39.06
CA TRP A 199 12.11 -11.58 -38.41
C TRP A 199 11.39 -12.46 -39.44
N ARG A 200 11.29 -13.76 -39.15
CA ARG A 200 10.55 -14.77 -39.93
C ARG A 200 9.78 -15.67 -38.98
N PRO A 201 8.53 -16.06 -39.29
CA PRO A 201 7.85 -17.16 -38.61
C PRO A 201 8.66 -18.45 -38.79
N ALA A 202 8.80 -19.25 -37.73
CA ALA A 202 9.63 -20.46 -37.73
C ALA A 202 9.19 -21.52 -38.76
N ASP A 203 7.91 -21.52 -39.11
CA ASP A 203 7.25 -22.44 -40.02
C ASP A 203 7.15 -21.91 -41.47
N HIS A 204 7.42 -20.63 -41.71
CA HIS A 204 7.31 -20.00 -43.02
C HIS A 204 8.43 -18.98 -43.27
N PRO A 205 9.66 -19.44 -43.58
CA PRO A 205 10.83 -18.58 -43.75
C PRO A 205 10.75 -17.60 -44.92
N SER A 206 9.81 -17.80 -45.85
CA SER A 206 9.52 -16.87 -46.95
C SER A 206 8.61 -15.70 -46.57
N ARG A 207 7.93 -15.74 -45.41
CA ARG A 207 7.04 -14.68 -44.94
C ARG A 207 7.82 -13.70 -44.07
N ASN A 208 8.40 -12.69 -44.70
CA ASN A 208 9.10 -11.60 -44.02
C ASN A 208 8.21 -10.37 -43.83
N CYS A 209 8.75 -9.34 -43.16
CA CYS A 209 8.04 -8.07 -42.99
C CYS A 209 7.64 -7.44 -44.35
N ALA A 210 8.47 -7.58 -45.39
CA ALA A 210 8.15 -7.09 -46.74
C ALA A 210 6.95 -7.83 -47.35
N TRP A 211 6.89 -9.15 -47.22
CA TRP A 211 5.76 -9.96 -47.64
C TRP A 211 4.47 -9.57 -46.91
N LEU A 212 4.55 -9.29 -45.60
CA LEU A 212 3.38 -8.87 -44.82
C LEU A 212 2.86 -7.50 -45.28
N ALA A 213 3.77 -6.57 -45.60
CA ALA A 213 3.45 -5.24 -46.12
C ALA A 213 2.83 -5.30 -47.53
N ASP A 214 3.28 -6.23 -48.38
CA ASP A 214 2.81 -6.36 -49.76
C ASP A 214 1.50 -7.17 -49.86
N ALA A 215 1.34 -8.20 -49.03
CA ALA A 215 0.18 -9.09 -49.05
C ALA A 215 -1.10 -8.50 -48.41
N LYS A 216 -1.00 -7.38 -47.66
CA LYS A 216 -2.14 -6.78 -46.96
C LYS A 216 -2.29 -5.31 -47.36
N HIS A 217 -3.41 -4.99 -48.00
CA HIS A 217 -3.75 -3.60 -48.34
C HIS A 217 -3.68 -2.68 -47.11
N ARG A 218 -3.11 -1.49 -47.36
CA ARG A 218 -2.70 -0.37 -46.48
C ARG A 218 -3.61 0.03 -45.30
N TRP A 219 -4.81 -0.52 -45.18
CA TRP A 219 -5.85 -0.09 -44.24
C TRP A 219 -5.96 -0.97 -42.98
N ARG A 220 -5.21 -2.07 -42.89
CA ARG A 220 -5.22 -2.98 -41.71
C ARG A 220 -3.99 -2.87 -40.80
N CYS A 221 -3.17 -1.83 -40.96
CA CYS A 221 -1.88 -1.69 -40.26
C CYS A 221 -1.96 -1.23 -38.79
N LYS A 222 -3.16 -1.20 -38.19
CA LYS A 222 -3.39 -0.95 -36.76
C LYS A 222 -4.40 -1.95 -36.17
N GLY A 223 -4.19 -3.24 -36.40
CA GLY A 223 -4.99 -4.30 -35.80
C GLY A 223 -4.12 -5.26 -34.98
N ASP A 224 -4.60 -5.66 -33.80
CA ASP A 224 -4.07 -6.82 -33.09
C ASP A 224 -4.46 -8.08 -33.89
N GLU A 225 -3.49 -8.90 -34.30
CA GLU A 225 -3.77 -10.15 -35.03
C GLU A 225 -3.39 -11.37 -34.19
N ARG A 226 -4.25 -12.38 -34.25
CA ARG A 226 -4.09 -13.64 -33.51
C ARG A 226 -3.60 -14.71 -34.50
N LEU A 227 -2.29 -14.88 -34.59
CA LEU A 227 -1.70 -15.99 -35.33
C LEU A 227 -1.56 -17.18 -34.37
N TYR A 228 -2.41 -18.19 -34.58
CA TYR A 228 -2.45 -19.51 -33.93
C TYR A 228 -1.68 -19.62 -32.61
N LEU A 229 -2.35 -19.20 -31.54
CA LEU A 229 -1.98 -19.29 -30.11
C LEU A 229 -1.08 -18.17 -29.55
N ALA A 230 -0.60 -17.22 -30.35
CA ALA A 230 0.09 -16.02 -29.84
C ALA A 230 -0.60 -14.72 -30.30
N ASN A 231 -0.78 -13.78 -29.36
CA ASN A 231 -1.13 -12.40 -29.69
C ASN A 231 0.15 -11.67 -30.07
N VAL A 232 0.31 -11.27 -31.33
CA VAL A 232 1.47 -10.52 -31.79
C VAL A 232 1.02 -9.12 -32.23
N LYS A 233 1.52 -8.09 -31.55
CA LYS A 233 1.37 -6.70 -32.01
C LYS A 233 2.35 -6.44 -33.15
N VAL A 234 1.81 -6.34 -34.36
CA VAL A 234 2.59 -5.98 -35.55
C VAL A 234 2.50 -4.47 -35.73
N HIS A 235 3.62 -3.77 -35.59
CA HIS A 235 3.75 -2.38 -35.99
C HIS A 235 4.57 -2.30 -37.28
N CYS A 236 4.19 -1.41 -38.20
CA CYS A 236 4.95 -1.20 -39.43
C CYS A 236 6.40 -0.77 -39.11
N PRO A 237 7.39 -1.19 -39.92
CA PRO A 237 8.71 -0.58 -39.88
C PRO A 237 8.58 0.92 -40.22
N LEU A 238 9.33 1.75 -39.50
CA LEU A 238 9.36 3.22 -39.64
C LEU A 238 9.58 3.68 -41.09
N SER A 239 10.17 2.84 -41.96
CA SER A 239 10.44 3.15 -43.36
C SER A 239 9.19 3.19 -44.26
N CYS A 240 8.02 2.71 -43.81
CA CYS A 240 6.81 2.73 -44.64
C CYS A 240 6.07 4.08 -44.62
N ASP A 241 6.37 4.97 -43.66
CA ASP A 241 5.75 6.31 -43.61
C ASP A 241 6.39 7.26 -44.64
N ASP A 242 7.68 7.08 -44.98
CA ASP A 242 8.40 7.97 -45.89
C ASP A 242 8.00 7.77 -47.37
N ASP A 243 7.68 6.55 -47.78
CA ASP A 243 7.30 6.23 -49.17
C ASP A 243 5.80 6.49 -49.47
N CYS A 244 5.02 6.91 -48.47
CA CYS A 244 3.57 7.13 -48.60
C CYS A 244 3.16 8.59 -48.79
N LEU A 245 4.10 9.54 -48.83
CA LEU A 245 3.77 10.95 -49.04
C LEU A 245 3.47 11.20 -50.53
N PRO A 246 2.35 11.87 -50.88
CA PRO A 246 2.11 12.32 -52.23
C PRO A 246 3.24 13.26 -52.70
N PRO A 247 3.56 13.30 -54.01
CA PRO A 247 4.61 14.16 -54.53
C PRO A 247 4.38 15.59 -54.04
N SER A 248 5.37 16.14 -53.35
CA SER A 248 5.26 17.47 -52.77
C SER A 248 4.91 18.49 -53.87
N PRO A 249 3.98 19.41 -53.61
CA PRO A 249 3.66 20.47 -54.57
C PRO A 249 4.93 21.24 -54.94
N PRO A 250 5.00 21.80 -56.17
CA PRO A 250 6.15 22.56 -56.63
C PRO A 250 6.51 23.63 -55.60
N SER A 251 7.79 23.64 -55.21
CA SER A 251 8.30 24.49 -54.15
C SER A 251 7.94 25.95 -54.44
N PRO A 252 7.33 26.68 -53.48
CA PRO A 252 7.13 28.11 -53.63
C PRO A 252 8.49 28.80 -53.83
N PRO A 253 8.52 29.96 -54.52
CA PRO A 253 9.75 30.70 -54.77
C PRO A 253 10.52 30.90 -53.46
N LEU A 254 11.82 30.57 -53.52
CA LEU A 254 12.76 30.65 -52.40
C LEU A 254 12.56 31.95 -51.63
N SER A 255 12.10 31.83 -50.38
CA SER A 255 12.10 32.95 -49.45
C SER A 255 13.54 33.42 -49.26
N PRO A 256 13.78 34.73 -49.09
CA PRO A 256 15.11 35.27 -48.84
C PRO A 256 15.79 34.51 -47.69
N PRO A 257 17.13 34.33 -47.74
CA PRO A 257 17.85 33.57 -46.74
C PRO A 257 17.48 34.07 -45.34
N PRO A 258 17.09 33.18 -44.41
CA PRO A 258 16.75 33.58 -43.06
C PRO A 258 17.95 34.33 -42.47
N ILE A 259 17.67 35.52 -41.94
CA ILE A 259 18.64 36.30 -41.17
C ILE A 259 19.28 35.33 -40.17
N PRO A 260 20.63 35.26 -40.07
CA PRO A 260 21.30 34.42 -39.09
C PRO A 260 20.64 34.64 -37.74
N ALA A 261 20.03 33.59 -37.18
CA ALA A 261 19.40 33.68 -35.88
C ALA A 261 20.47 34.21 -34.93
N LEU A 262 20.18 35.37 -34.31
CA LEU A 262 21.00 35.90 -33.23
C LEU A 262 21.22 34.73 -32.25
N PRO A 263 22.47 34.50 -31.81
CA PRO A 263 22.77 33.40 -30.90
C PRO A 263 21.77 33.49 -29.76
N GLU A 264 20.92 32.48 -29.65
CA GLU A 264 19.91 32.42 -28.60
C GLU A 264 20.64 32.71 -27.30
N SER A 265 20.30 33.87 -26.71
CA SER A 265 20.90 34.35 -25.48
C SER A 265 20.84 33.20 -24.52
N SER A 266 22.00 32.60 -24.23
CA SER A 266 22.09 31.37 -23.46
C SER A 266 21.52 31.67 -22.09
N SER A 267 20.25 31.33 -21.89
CA SER A 267 19.59 31.56 -20.63
C SER A 267 20.34 30.73 -19.61
N LEU A 268 20.85 31.40 -18.59
CA LEU A 268 21.50 30.74 -17.48
C LEU A 268 20.55 29.62 -16.98
N PRO A 269 21.07 28.42 -16.68
CA PRO A 269 20.25 27.34 -16.17
C PRO A 269 19.49 27.85 -14.94
N PRO A 270 18.20 27.47 -14.77
CA PRO A 270 17.44 27.86 -13.60
C PRO A 270 18.19 27.43 -12.33
N PRO A 271 18.13 28.22 -11.26
CA PRO A 271 18.75 27.83 -10.00
C PRO A 271 18.21 26.47 -9.55
N PRO A 272 19.04 25.63 -8.92
CA PRO A 272 18.60 24.33 -8.43
C PRO A 272 17.45 24.51 -7.44
N GLN A 273 16.41 23.67 -7.58
CA GLN A 273 15.28 23.70 -6.64
C GLN A 273 15.72 23.19 -5.26
N PRO A 274 15.26 23.81 -4.17
CA PRO A 274 15.46 23.32 -2.80
C PRO A 274 15.17 21.82 -2.66
N GLY A 275 16.12 21.07 -2.10
CA GLY A 275 15.97 19.64 -1.86
C GLY A 275 16.07 18.73 -3.09
N ALA A 276 16.28 19.26 -4.31
CA ALA A 276 16.42 18.45 -5.52
C ALA A 276 17.58 17.45 -5.44
N GLU A 277 18.69 17.83 -4.79
CA GLU A 277 19.84 16.96 -4.56
C GLU A 277 19.49 15.76 -3.66
N ILE A 278 18.66 15.98 -2.62
CA ILE A 278 18.20 14.92 -1.73
C ILE A 278 17.30 13.95 -2.49
N VAL A 279 16.36 14.46 -3.29
CA VAL A 279 15.49 13.61 -4.13
C VAL A 279 16.32 12.77 -5.10
N ALA A 280 17.28 13.37 -5.80
CA ALA A 280 18.17 12.66 -6.70
C ALA A 280 18.99 11.59 -5.95
N LYS A 281 19.52 11.92 -4.76
CA LYS A 281 20.23 10.97 -3.90
C LYS A 281 19.34 9.78 -3.49
N LEU A 282 18.10 10.03 -3.11
CA LEU A 282 17.16 8.98 -2.68
C LEU A 282 16.75 8.07 -3.83
N ASN A 283 16.48 8.61 -5.03
CA ASN A 283 16.21 7.79 -6.21
C ASN A 283 17.45 6.97 -6.62
N ASN A 284 18.65 7.53 -6.53
CA ASN A 284 19.88 6.77 -6.75
C ASN A 284 20.06 5.64 -5.72
N ARG A 285 19.71 5.88 -4.44
CA ARG A 285 19.74 4.84 -3.40
C ARG A 285 18.70 3.75 -3.60
N PHE A 286 17.52 4.11 -4.10
CA PHE A 286 16.44 3.18 -4.40
C PHE A 286 16.85 2.08 -5.40
N HIS A 287 17.74 2.43 -6.35
CA HIS A 287 18.29 1.50 -7.35
C HIS A 287 19.54 0.74 -6.92
N ARG A 288 20.04 0.98 -5.69
CA ARG A 288 21.23 0.27 -5.24
C ARG A 288 20.86 -1.15 -4.79
N PRO A 289 21.66 -2.16 -5.17
CA PRO A 289 21.44 -3.53 -4.74
C PRO A 289 21.52 -3.64 -3.22
N VAL A 290 20.51 -4.28 -2.62
CA VAL A 290 20.42 -4.52 -1.17
C VAL A 290 20.86 -5.92 -0.74
N SER A 291 21.27 -6.77 -1.70
CA SER A 291 21.72 -8.15 -1.47
C SER A 291 22.99 -8.48 -2.26
N GLY A 292 23.62 -9.60 -1.91
CA GLY A 292 24.89 -10.06 -2.49
C GLY A 292 26.13 -9.33 -1.94
N GLU A 293 27.29 -9.60 -2.53
CA GLU A 293 28.61 -9.07 -2.12
C GLU A 293 28.69 -7.53 -2.12
N GLN A 294 27.76 -6.87 -2.80
CA GLN A 294 27.70 -5.40 -2.93
C GLN A 294 26.90 -4.75 -1.79
N ALA A 295 26.13 -5.53 -1.04
CA ALA A 295 25.41 -5.05 0.14
C ALA A 295 26.37 -4.99 1.34
N VAL A 296 26.89 -3.79 1.60
CA VAL A 296 27.75 -3.52 2.75
C VAL A 296 26.87 -3.14 3.93
N TRP A 297 26.68 -4.10 4.84
CA TRP A 297 26.09 -3.89 6.16
C TRP A 297 27.22 -3.56 7.14
N ASN A 298 27.02 -2.54 7.97
CA ASN A 298 27.95 -2.28 9.05
C ASN A 298 27.69 -3.28 10.19
N ASP A 299 28.74 -3.61 10.96
CA ASP A 299 28.64 -4.51 12.12
C ASP A 299 27.67 -4.02 13.21
N ASP A 300 27.24 -2.75 13.15
CA ASP A 300 26.26 -2.15 14.07
C ASP A 300 24.82 -2.22 13.57
N GLY A 301 24.58 -2.92 12.46
CA GLY A 301 23.28 -3.05 11.81
C GLY A 301 22.83 -1.81 11.04
N SER A 302 23.65 -0.76 10.97
CA SER A 302 23.32 0.41 10.15
C SER A 302 23.51 0.10 8.67
N LEU A 303 22.58 0.61 7.88
CA LEU A 303 22.63 0.60 6.43
C LEU A 303 23.54 1.74 5.96
N ARG A 304 24.39 1.50 4.96
CA ARG A 304 25.21 2.60 4.42
C ARG A 304 24.41 3.42 3.43
N GLU A 305 24.11 2.81 2.28
CA GLU A 305 23.53 3.54 1.14
C GLU A 305 22.54 2.68 0.34
N GLN A 306 22.23 1.46 0.80
CA GLN A 306 21.38 0.52 0.09
C GLN A 306 19.91 0.76 0.44
N GLY A 307 19.06 0.87 -0.60
CA GLY A 307 17.64 1.14 -0.44
C GLY A 307 17.34 2.46 0.29
N VAL A 308 16.06 2.68 0.56
CA VAL A 308 15.56 3.84 1.29
C VAL A 308 14.76 3.37 2.50
N LEU A 309 15.27 3.65 3.69
CA LEU A 309 14.58 3.30 4.93
C LEU A 309 13.49 4.34 5.20
N VAL A 310 12.25 3.90 5.25
CA VAL A 310 11.07 4.76 5.47
C VAL A 310 10.29 4.29 6.68
N HIS A 311 9.67 5.24 7.37
CA HIS A 311 8.68 4.98 8.42
C HIS A 311 7.39 5.71 8.06
N ILE A 312 6.26 5.01 8.12
CA ILE A 312 4.93 5.56 7.88
C ILE A 312 4.32 5.92 9.23
N VAL A 313 3.78 7.14 9.33
CA VAL A 313 3.11 7.63 10.54
C VAL A 313 1.75 6.95 10.66
N ASP A 314 1.66 5.98 11.56
CA ASP A 314 0.51 5.06 11.70
C ASP A 314 -0.19 5.16 13.07
N GLY A 315 0.24 6.08 13.93
CA GLY A 315 -0.33 6.32 15.25
C GLY A 315 0.46 5.70 16.40
N TYR A 316 1.57 5.01 16.14
CA TYR A 316 2.51 4.55 17.16
C TYR A 316 3.57 5.60 17.53
N GLU A 317 3.45 6.81 16.97
CA GLU A 317 4.32 7.96 17.23
C GLU A 317 3.79 8.84 18.37
N GLN A 318 4.60 9.81 18.81
CA GLN A 318 4.20 10.76 19.83
C GLN A 318 3.07 11.68 19.31
N GLU A 319 2.01 11.84 20.10
CA GLU A 319 0.92 12.76 19.79
C GLU A 319 1.45 14.20 19.60
N GLY A 320 1.04 14.83 18.50
CA GLY A 320 1.47 16.19 18.13
C GLY A 320 2.91 16.30 17.61
N LYS A 321 3.72 15.23 17.68
CA LYS A 321 5.07 15.16 17.11
C LYS A 321 5.27 13.83 16.37
N PRO A 322 4.57 13.61 15.23
CA PRO A 322 4.56 12.31 14.54
C PRO A 322 5.89 11.90 13.90
N TRP A 323 6.95 12.70 14.02
CA TRP A 323 8.32 12.31 13.65
C TRP A 323 9.13 11.76 14.84
N LEU A 324 8.51 11.69 16.02
CA LEU A 324 9.11 11.14 17.23
C LEU A 324 8.48 9.80 17.60
N PRO A 325 9.28 8.80 18.00
CA PRO A 325 8.74 7.66 18.74
C PRO A 325 7.94 8.13 19.96
N ARG A 326 6.93 7.37 20.37
CA ARG A 326 6.33 7.56 21.69
C ARG A 326 7.41 7.52 22.77
N ALA A 327 7.22 8.32 23.83
CA ALA A 327 8.20 8.44 24.91
C ALA A 327 8.44 7.11 25.65
N ASP A 328 7.41 6.26 25.72
CA ASP A 328 7.42 4.93 26.32
C ASP A 328 7.81 3.81 25.34
N SER A 329 8.02 4.13 24.06
CA SER A 329 8.46 3.14 23.08
C SER A 329 9.98 3.06 23.00
N GLU A 330 10.49 1.83 23.02
CA GLU A 330 11.89 1.53 22.77
C GLU A 330 12.18 1.30 21.28
N VAL A 331 11.14 1.15 20.47
CA VAL A 331 11.25 0.79 19.05
C VAL A 331 10.23 1.50 18.16
N LEU A 332 10.50 1.53 16.86
CA LEU A 332 9.52 1.81 15.80
C LEU A 332 9.67 0.82 14.66
N SER A 333 8.59 0.64 13.91
CA SER A 333 8.60 -0.11 12.66
C SER A 333 8.93 0.79 11.48
N GLY A 334 9.70 0.28 10.54
CA GLY A 334 9.93 0.89 9.25
C GLY A 334 9.97 -0.16 8.14
N SER A 335 10.12 0.29 6.91
CA SER A 335 10.33 -0.56 5.74
C SER A 335 11.54 -0.06 4.97
N LEU A 336 12.33 -0.99 4.43
CA LEU A 336 13.35 -0.67 3.45
C LEU A 336 12.77 -0.84 2.05
N VAL A 337 12.70 0.24 1.29
CA VAL A 337 12.21 0.22 -0.09
C VAL A 337 13.34 0.27 -1.11
N PHE A 338 13.26 -0.57 -2.14
CA PHE A 338 14.26 -0.69 -3.20
C PHE A 338 13.67 -1.33 -4.47
N ASP A 339 14.31 -1.09 -5.61
CA ASP A 339 13.76 -1.43 -6.92
C ASP A 339 13.55 -2.93 -7.17
N ALA A 340 14.44 -3.79 -6.66
CA ALA A 340 14.34 -5.23 -6.85
C ALA A 340 13.08 -5.85 -6.21
N GLN A 341 12.39 -5.13 -5.30
CA GLN A 341 11.09 -5.53 -4.74
C GLN A 341 9.95 -5.49 -5.77
N GLN A 342 10.18 -4.93 -6.95
CA GLN A 342 9.15 -4.80 -7.99
C GLN A 342 8.48 -6.14 -8.25
N PRO A 343 7.15 -6.27 -8.07
CA PRO A 343 6.46 -7.53 -8.31
C PRO A 343 6.57 -7.92 -9.78
N ASP A 344 6.43 -9.22 -10.06
CA ASP A 344 6.42 -9.70 -11.43
C ASP A 344 5.24 -9.08 -12.22
N PRO A 345 5.40 -8.84 -13.53
CA PRO A 345 4.32 -8.34 -14.37
C PRO A 345 3.08 -9.25 -14.25
N GLY A 346 1.97 -8.69 -13.77
CA GLY A 346 0.71 -9.42 -13.55
C GLY A 346 0.42 -9.81 -12.10
N GLY A 347 1.30 -9.46 -11.15
CA GLY A 347 0.99 -9.54 -9.71
C GLY A 347 -0.19 -8.64 -9.32
N THR A 348 -0.84 -8.96 -8.20
CA THR A 348 -1.97 -8.17 -7.66
C THR A 348 -1.53 -6.85 -7.01
N TRP A 349 -0.24 -6.71 -6.75
CA TRP A 349 0.38 -5.51 -6.17
C TRP A 349 1.10 -4.73 -7.26
N TYR A 350 0.85 -3.42 -7.35
CA TYR A 350 1.30 -2.59 -8.47
C TYR A 350 2.27 -1.46 -8.09
N GLY A 351 2.66 -1.36 -6.82
CA GLY A 351 3.51 -0.26 -6.36
C GLY A 351 4.57 -0.67 -5.36
N VAL A 352 5.46 0.26 -5.05
CA VAL A 352 6.50 0.15 -4.02
C VAL A 352 5.84 -0.34 -2.72
N PRO A 353 6.25 -1.50 -2.18
CA PRO A 353 5.56 -2.10 -1.06
C PRO A 353 5.86 -1.34 0.22
N LEU A 354 4.83 -0.74 0.80
CA LEU A 354 4.90 -0.05 2.07
C LEU A 354 4.02 -0.74 3.10
N PHE A 355 4.43 -0.65 4.36
CA PHE A 355 3.55 -0.90 5.48
C PHE A 355 2.27 -0.03 5.36
N SER A 356 1.13 -0.53 5.86
CA SER A 356 -0.20 0.12 5.74
C SER A 356 -0.73 0.28 4.31
N GLY A 357 -0.28 -0.55 3.36
CA GLY A 357 -0.88 -0.63 2.02
C GLY A 357 -0.56 0.59 1.14
N GLY A 358 0.53 1.30 1.43
CA GLY A 358 0.98 2.39 0.55
C GLY A 358 0.19 3.68 0.68
N GLN A 359 -0.34 3.99 1.87
CA GLN A 359 -1.09 5.21 2.11
C GLN A 359 -0.49 6.02 3.26
N GLY A 360 -0.69 7.33 3.22
CA GLY A 360 -0.40 8.20 4.36
C GLY A 360 0.79 9.14 4.20
N VAL A 361 1.36 9.49 5.35
CA VAL A 361 2.51 10.38 5.52
C VAL A 361 3.63 9.62 6.22
N GLY A 362 4.86 10.00 5.98
CA GLY A 362 6.00 9.33 6.58
C GLY A 362 7.25 10.18 6.63
N VAL A 363 8.32 9.57 7.14
CA VAL A 363 9.66 10.12 7.16
C VAL A 363 10.63 9.18 6.46
N VAL A 364 11.56 9.75 5.69
CA VAL A 364 12.73 9.02 5.20
C VAL A 364 13.82 9.12 6.24
N LEU A 365 14.37 7.99 6.64
CA LEU A 365 15.41 7.91 7.67
C LEU A 365 16.80 7.87 7.02
N ARG A 366 17.74 8.61 7.63
CA ARG A 366 19.17 8.51 7.31
C ARG A 366 19.71 7.22 7.89
N PRO A 367 20.06 6.21 7.09
CA PRO A 367 20.40 4.90 7.60
C PRO A 367 21.67 4.90 8.47
N GLU A 368 22.61 5.81 8.21
CA GLU A 368 23.83 6.01 9.01
C GLU A 368 23.59 6.71 10.36
N ARG A 369 22.36 7.17 10.62
CA ARG A 369 21.94 7.83 11.87
C ARG A 369 20.88 7.06 12.63
N ASN A 370 20.46 5.91 12.12
CA ASN A 370 19.44 5.08 12.75
C ASN A 370 19.97 3.65 12.86
N ARG A 371 19.67 2.99 13.98
CA ARG A 371 20.09 1.62 14.23
C ARG A 371 18.92 0.68 13.99
N ILE A 372 19.13 -0.32 13.14
CA ILE A 372 18.21 -1.43 12.95
C ILE A 372 18.52 -2.49 14.00
N LEU A 373 17.50 -2.92 14.74
CA LEU A 373 17.62 -3.95 15.77
C LEU A 373 17.35 -5.35 15.21
N CYS A 374 16.47 -5.46 14.22
CA CYS A 374 16.19 -6.68 13.48
C CYS A 374 15.33 -6.37 12.24
N GLY A 375 15.15 -7.36 11.37
CA GLY A 375 14.25 -7.27 10.22
C GLY A 375 13.43 -8.54 9.98
N PHE A 376 12.37 -8.38 9.21
CA PHE A 376 11.42 -9.44 8.84
C PHE A 376 11.01 -9.28 7.38
N GLY A 377 10.89 -10.39 6.64
CA GLY A 377 10.36 -10.38 5.28
C GLY A 377 8.85 -10.13 5.17
N GLY A 378 8.22 -9.60 6.22
CA GLY A 378 6.78 -9.35 6.36
C GLY A 378 6.46 -8.70 7.71
N ASP A 379 5.20 -8.79 8.14
CA ASP A 379 4.71 -8.25 9.42
C ASP A 379 5.27 -9.00 10.64
N ALA A 380 5.78 -8.23 11.59
CA ALA A 380 6.39 -8.66 12.84
C ALA A 380 5.68 -8.10 14.08
N GLY A 381 4.68 -7.24 13.91
CA GLY A 381 4.00 -6.57 15.02
C GLY A 381 4.90 -5.62 15.82
N GLY A 382 5.93 -5.03 15.18
CA GLY A 382 6.73 -3.95 15.75
C GLY A 382 7.73 -4.33 16.82
N ARG A 383 8.16 -5.60 16.91
CA ARG A 383 9.14 -6.04 17.92
C ARG A 383 10.09 -7.08 17.37
N CYS A 384 11.32 -7.09 17.87
CA CYS A 384 12.22 -8.23 17.65
C CYS A 384 11.80 -9.45 18.48
N THR A 385 10.94 -9.30 19.49
CA THR A 385 10.54 -10.39 20.39
C THR A 385 9.21 -11.05 20.02
N ARG A 386 9.15 -12.38 20.10
CA ARG A 386 7.88 -13.14 20.08
C ARG A 386 7.41 -13.43 21.50
N GLY A 387 6.32 -12.80 21.93
CA GLY A 387 5.69 -13.06 23.25
C GLY A 387 6.54 -12.68 24.47
N GLY A 388 7.45 -11.70 24.34
CA GLY A 388 8.25 -11.18 25.45
C GLY A 388 9.36 -12.11 25.97
N LYS A 389 9.69 -13.19 25.23
CA LYS A 389 10.78 -14.12 25.58
C LYS A 389 12.01 -13.92 24.70
N THR A 390 13.17 -14.33 25.22
CA THR A 390 14.45 -14.36 24.50
C THR A 390 14.28 -15.09 23.16
N ILE A 391 14.81 -14.48 22.11
CA ILE A 391 14.44 -14.81 20.74
C ILE A 391 15.36 -15.89 20.20
N THR A 392 14.78 -16.91 19.58
CA THR A 392 15.49 -17.70 18.57
C THR A 392 15.56 -16.82 17.33
N TRP A 393 16.76 -16.36 17.00
CA TRP A 393 17.01 -15.64 15.76
C TRP A 393 16.78 -16.57 14.57
N CYS A 394 16.47 -15.97 13.43
CA CYS A 394 16.46 -16.69 12.19
C CYS A 394 17.83 -17.33 11.95
N ASN A 395 17.90 -18.64 11.76
CA ASN A 395 19.12 -19.31 11.37
C ASN A 395 19.14 -19.50 9.85
N SER A 396 19.88 -18.63 9.16
CA SER A 396 19.98 -18.64 7.69
C SER A 396 20.48 -19.98 7.12
N ALA A 397 21.29 -20.74 7.89
CA ALA A 397 21.82 -22.05 7.51
C ALA A 397 20.79 -23.19 7.57
N GLU A 398 19.73 -23.03 8.38
CA GLU A 398 18.69 -24.06 8.58
C GLU A 398 17.47 -23.85 7.67
N LEU A 399 17.40 -22.72 6.98
CA LEU A 399 16.26 -22.41 6.11
C LEU A 399 16.34 -23.16 4.78
N THR A 400 15.61 -24.26 4.69
CA THR A 400 15.41 -25.04 3.46
C THR A 400 14.40 -24.42 2.49
N ASP A 401 13.55 -23.48 2.95
CA ASP A 401 12.46 -22.87 2.15
C ASP A 401 12.58 -21.33 2.06
N PRO A 402 12.00 -20.71 1.01
CA PRO A 402 12.42 -19.40 0.51
C PRO A 402 11.78 -18.13 1.09
N PRO A 403 10.80 -18.08 2.02
CA PRO A 403 10.34 -16.77 2.44
C PRO A 403 11.35 -16.14 3.42
N GLY A 404 11.74 -14.90 3.15
CA GLY A 404 12.44 -14.05 4.12
C GLY A 404 11.66 -13.83 5.43
N TYR A 405 10.44 -14.36 5.54
CA TYR A 405 9.65 -14.36 6.78
C TYR A 405 10.24 -15.25 7.89
N CYS A 406 11.03 -16.29 7.54
CA CYS A 406 11.70 -17.15 8.52
C CYS A 406 10.79 -17.69 9.65
N ASN A 407 9.59 -18.18 9.32
CA ASN A 407 8.60 -18.66 10.30
C ASN A 407 8.24 -17.65 11.41
N GLY A 408 8.39 -16.35 11.13
CA GLY A 408 8.13 -15.26 12.06
C GLY A 408 9.27 -15.01 13.06
N TYR A 409 10.46 -15.57 12.83
CA TYR A 409 11.66 -15.24 13.60
C TYR A 409 12.36 -14.01 13.01
N PRO A 410 12.87 -13.09 13.85
CA PRO A 410 13.61 -11.94 13.37
C PRO A 410 14.93 -12.35 12.75
N TRP A 411 15.35 -11.61 11.74
CA TRP A 411 16.70 -11.66 11.22
C TRP A 411 17.60 -10.72 12.01
N HIS A 412 18.82 -11.19 12.23
CA HIS A 412 19.91 -10.37 12.73
C HIS A 412 20.17 -9.17 11.81
N PRO A 413 20.52 -7.98 12.35
CA PRO A 413 20.88 -6.82 11.54
C PRO A 413 22.03 -7.06 10.55
N GLU A 414 22.86 -8.06 10.79
CA GLU A 414 23.97 -8.44 9.91
C GLU A 414 23.51 -9.38 8.78
N GLU A 415 22.35 -10.05 8.95
CA GLU A 415 21.80 -11.03 8.01
C GLU A 415 20.59 -10.52 7.22
N VAL A 416 20.13 -9.29 7.47
CA VAL A 416 18.96 -8.73 6.76
C VAL A 416 19.20 -8.58 5.24
N GLY A 417 20.45 -8.49 4.77
CA GLY A 417 20.74 -8.59 3.33
C GLY A 417 20.30 -9.94 2.73
N ILE A 418 20.54 -11.03 3.46
CA ILE A 418 20.11 -12.39 3.08
C ILE A 418 18.59 -12.47 3.12
N MET A 419 17.96 -11.89 4.14
CA MET A 419 16.50 -11.82 4.25
C MET A 419 15.88 -11.13 3.03
N LEU A 420 16.40 -9.97 2.64
CA LEU A 420 15.90 -9.20 1.49
C LEU A 420 16.09 -9.97 0.18
N GLU A 421 17.25 -10.62 -0.01
CA GLU A 421 17.51 -11.48 -1.17
C GLU A 421 16.47 -12.59 -1.30
N ARG A 422 16.18 -13.28 -0.19
CA ARG A 422 15.18 -14.35 -0.14
C ARG A 422 13.78 -13.81 -0.41
N THR A 423 13.41 -12.68 0.18
CA THR A 423 12.11 -12.02 -0.06
C THR A 423 11.90 -11.74 -1.55
N VAL A 424 12.90 -11.17 -2.24
CA VAL A 424 12.84 -10.88 -3.68
C VAL A 424 12.71 -12.15 -4.53
N ARG A 425 13.34 -13.25 -4.14
CA ARG A 425 13.28 -14.54 -4.87
C ARG A 425 12.03 -15.37 -4.58
N SER A 426 11.30 -15.03 -3.53
CA SER A 426 10.14 -15.80 -3.09
C SER A 426 8.85 -15.35 -3.77
N ALA A 427 7.79 -16.16 -3.64
CA ALA A 427 6.44 -15.75 -4.02
C ALA A 427 5.91 -14.53 -3.23
N TRP A 428 6.64 -14.08 -2.21
CA TRP A 428 6.34 -12.89 -1.40
C TRP A 428 6.98 -11.62 -1.98
N ARG A 429 7.55 -11.69 -3.20
CA ARG A 429 7.98 -10.51 -3.94
C ARG A 429 6.82 -9.51 -4.07
N GLY A 430 7.09 -8.25 -3.74
CA GLY A 430 6.06 -7.20 -3.69
C GLY A 430 5.29 -7.12 -2.38
N GLN A 431 5.60 -7.92 -1.36
CA GLN A 431 5.18 -7.64 0.01
C GLN A 431 6.15 -6.68 0.69
N TYR A 432 5.63 -5.93 1.67
CA TYR A 432 6.47 -5.06 2.48
C TYR A 432 7.34 -5.89 3.43
N ASN A 433 8.49 -5.35 3.78
CA ASN A 433 9.32 -5.85 4.86
C ASN A 433 9.14 -4.96 6.08
N GLU A 434 9.39 -5.51 7.27
CA GLU A 434 9.38 -4.75 8.51
C GLU A 434 10.76 -4.76 9.14
N PHE A 435 11.26 -3.57 9.45
CA PHE A 435 12.49 -3.35 10.19
C PHE A 435 12.17 -2.69 11.52
N ILE A 436 12.77 -3.19 12.59
CA ILE A 436 12.61 -2.62 13.93
C ILE A 436 13.76 -1.66 14.18
N ILE A 437 13.44 -0.40 14.40
CA ILE A 437 14.38 0.71 14.54
C ILE A 437 14.48 1.10 16.02
N ASP A 438 15.70 1.33 16.48
CA ASP A 438 16.00 1.77 17.84
C ASP A 438 15.50 3.21 18.09
N ALA A 439 14.42 3.35 18.86
CA ALA A 439 13.80 4.63 19.15
C ALA A 439 14.71 5.56 20.00
N PRO A 440 15.45 5.09 21.02
CA PRO A 440 16.47 5.90 21.68
C PRO A 440 17.54 6.48 20.75
N VAL A 441 18.08 5.68 19.81
CA VAL A 441 19.09 6.16 18.84
C VAL A 441 18.48 7.19 17.90
N TRP A 442 17.29 6.93 17.35
CA TRP A 442 16.53 7.91 16.56
C TRP A 442 16.40 9.23 17.30
N ARG A 443 15.85 9.22 18.53
CA ARG A 443 15.61 10.45 19.31
C ARG A 443 16.87 11.28 19.52
N ARG A 444 17.97 10.64 19.91
CA ARG A 444 19.25 11.34 20.18
C ARG A 444 19.88 11.96 18.95
N ASN A 445 19.58 11.43 17.76
CA ASN A 445 20.16 11.88 16.50
C ASN A 445 19.28 12.90 15.76
N LEU A 446 18.12 13.29 16.29
CA LEU A 446 17.30 14.34 15.68
C LEU A 446 17.98 15.72 15.73
N PRO A 447 17.80 16.56 14.68
CA PRO A 447 16.99 16.31 13.48
C PRO A 447 17.65 15.38 12.44
N HIS A 448 18.95 15.08 12.60
CA HIS A 448 19.77 14.39 11.62
C HIS A 448 19.35 12.94 11.32
N SER A 449 18.52 12.30 12.16
CA SER A 449 17.93 11.00 11.85
C SER A 449 16.99 11.01 10.65
N ILE A 450 16.38 12.14 10.31
CA ILE A 450 15.39 12.25 9.24
C ILE A 450 16.03 12.94 8.04
N GLU A 451 15.92 12.35 6.86
CA GLU A 451 16.41 12.91 5.60
C GLU A 451 15.37 13.77 4.89
N ALA A 452 14.10 13.37 4.96
CA ALA A 452 12.98 14.07 4.34
C ALA A 452 11.63 13.66 4.96
N ILE A 453 10.60 14.46 4.74
CA ILE A 453 9.21 14.13 5.10
C ILE A 453 8.45 13.89 3.79
N PHE A 454 7.60 12.86 3.75
CA PHE A 454 6.87 12.52 2.53
C PHE A 454 5.38 12.26 2.76
N TYR A 455 4.63 12.31 1.67
CA TYR A 455 3.28 11.78 1.54
C TYR A 455 3.21 10.87 0.31
N VAL A 456 2.29 9.90 0.31
CA VAL A 456 2.14 8.97 -0.83
C VAL A 456 1.15 9.52 -1.85
N ASP A 457 -0.03 9.93 -1.40
CA ASP A 457 -1.08 10.49 -2.24
C ASP A 457 -1.45 11.93 -1.83
N SER A 458 -2.03 12.67 -2.77
CA SER A 458 -2.34 14.10 -2.59
C SER A 458 -3.32 14.38 -1.46
N SER A 459 -4.15 13.41 -1.03
CA SER A 459 -5.06 13.62 0.11
C SER A 459 -4.32 13.76 1.44
N HIS A 460 -3.06 13.31 1.50
CA HIS A 460 -2.19 13.40 2.67
C HIS A 460 -1.18 14.56 2.62
N GLN A 461 -1.11 15.31 1.51
CA GLN A 461 -0.14 16.38 1.31
C GLN A 461 -0.24 17.46 2.40
N ASP A 462 -1.45 17.90 2.75
CA ASP A 462 -1.64 18.92 3.79
C ASP A 462 -1.20 18.44 5.18
N LYS A 463 -1.39 17.15 5.48
CA LYS A 463 -0.91 16.55 6.74
C LYS A 463 0.62 16.56 6.76
N ALA A 464 1.27 16.11 5.69
CA ALA A 464 2.74 16.09 5.62
C ALA A 464 3.34 17.50 5.65
N ARG A 465 2.71 18.50 5.02
CA ARG A 465 3.14 19.90 5.10
C ARG A 465 3.08 20.43 6.52
N ARG A 466 2.00 20.16 7.28
CA ARG A 466 1.92 20.54 8.70
C ARG A 466 3.02 19.88 9.54
N ILE A 467 3.32 18.61 9.29
CA ILE A 467 4.41 17.89 9.97
C ILE A 467 5.75 18.56 9.67
N LEU A 468 6.04 18.88 8.41
CA LEU A 468 7.28 19.57 8.04
C LEU A 468 7.39 20.96 8.68
N GLU A 469 6.33 21.76 8.68
CA GLU A 469 6.36 23.08 9.31
C GLU A 469 6.61 23.00 10.82
N GLN A 470 5.99 22.03 11.51
CA GLN A 470 6.27 21.81 12.93
C GLN A 470 7.71 21.32 13.17
N PHE A 471 8.22 20.45 12.30
CA PHE A 471 9.61 19.95 12.37
C PHE A 471 10.62 21.08 12.15
N LYS A 472 10.38 21.96 11.16
CA LYS A 472 11.16 23.18 10.90
C LYS A 472 11.15 24.12 12.10
N ALA A 473 9.99 24.34 12.71
CA ALA A 473 9.85 25.18 13.89
C ALA A 473 10.60 24.62 15.12
N GLU A 474 10.57 23.31 15.33
CA GLU A 474 11.24 22.65 16.46
C GLU A 474 12.77 22.65 16.31
N TYR A 475 13.29 22.34 15.11
CA TYR A 475 14.72 22.07 14.92
C TYR A 475 15.49 23.13 14.11
N GLY A 476 14.81 24.16 13.60
CA GLY A 476 15.43 25.21 12.80
C GLY A 476 15.99 24.72 11.45
N VAL A 477 15.42 23.65 10.90
CA VAL A 477 15.80 23.10 9.58
C VAL A 477 15.10 23.81 8.42
N THR A 478 15.59 23.59 7.20
CA THR A 478 15.05 24.19 5.96
C THR A 478 14.62 23.12 4.96
N GLU A 479 13.88 23.51 3.92
CA GLU A 479 13.49 22.60 2.82
C GLU A 479 14.68 22.11 1.99
N ASP A 480 15.80 22.86 1.98
CA ASP A 480 17.05 22.40 1.36
C ASP A 480 17.64 21.16 2.06
N THR A 481 17.44 21.07 3.38
CA THR A 481 18.03 20.01 4.21
C THR A 481 17.06 18.89 4.57
N HIS A 482 15.76 19.19 4.58
CA HIS A 482 14.65 18.29 4.93
C HIS A 482 13.43 18.62 4.05
N PRO A 483 13.44 18.26 2.76
CA PRO A 483 12.37 18.62 1.84
C PRO A 483 11.07 17.89 2.14
N LEU A 484 9.96 18.48 1.69
CA LEU A 484 8.70 17.77 1.52
C LEU A 484 8.71 17.03 0.17
N MET A 485 8.40 15.75 0.18
CA MET A 485 8.40 14.91 -1.02
C MET A 485 7.05 14.21 -1.23
N GLN A 486 6.80 13.83 -2.48
CA GLN A 486 5.81 12.83 -2.83
C GLN A 486 6.50 11.50 -3.12
N LEU A 487 6.04 10.42 -2.48
CA LEU A 487 6.41 9.05 -2.82
C LEU A 487 5.38 8.49 -3.80
N VAL A 488 5.70 8.50 -5.09
CA VAL A 488 4.84 7.96 -6.16
C VAL A 488 5.09 6.46 -6.27
N VAL A 489 4.33 5.67 -5.53
CA VAL A 489 4.54 4.22 -5.41
C VAL A 489 4.43 3.45 -6.74
N SER A 490 3.77 4.01 -7.76
CA SER A 490 3.71 3.40 -9.09
C SER A 490 4.93 3.68 -9.97
N ASP A 491 5.78 4.64 -9.60
CA ASP A 491 6.97 5.03 -10.37
C ASP A 491 8.21 4.29 -9.84
N TRP A 492 8.45 3.09 -10.36
CA TRP A 492 9.62 2.29 -10.00
C TRP A 492 10.94 2.84 -10.54
N SER A 493 10.93 3.85 -11.41
CA SER A 493 12.15 4.44 -11.98
C SER A 493 12.67 5.62 -11.18
N SER A 494 11.79 6.32 -10.46
CA SER A 494 12.14 7.49 -9.67
C SER A 494 11.03 7.77 -8.66
N PRO A 495 10.79 6.90 -7.66
CA PRO A 495 9.60 6.98 -6.82
C PRO A 495 9.52 8.24 -5.95
N PHE A 496 10.63 8.92 -5.70
CA PHE A 496 10.66 10.14 -4.89
C PHE A 496 10.63 11.38 -5.79
N HIS A 497 9.70 12.30 -5.52
CA HIS A 497 9.53 13.56 -6.24
C HIS A 497 9.47 14.72 -5.24
N LEU A 498 9.97 15.90 -5.62
CA LEU A 498 9.70 17.10 -4.82
C LEU A 498 8.19 17.38 -4.80
N ALA A 499 7.67 17.71 -3.60
CA ALA A 499 6.27 18.07 -3.47
C ALA A 499 5.98 19.34 -4.28
N ARG A 500 4.83 19.37 -4.95
CA ARG A 500 4.38 20.58 -5.65
C ARG A 500 4.00 21.65 -4.63
N SER A 501 4.52 22.86 -4.82
CA SER A 501 4.31 24.02 -3.94
C SER A 501 2.84 24.37 -3.76
#